data_AF-A0A7S0M7A0-F1
#
_entry.id   AF-A0A7S0M7A0-F1
#
_cell.length_a   1.000
_cell.length_b   1.000
_cell.length_c   1.000
_cell.angle_alpha   90.00
_cell.angle_beta   90.00
_cell.angle_gamma   90.00
#
_symmetry.space_group_name_H-M   'P 1'
#
loop_
_entity.id
_entity.type
_entity.pdbx_description
1 polymer ?
#
loop_
_entity_poly.entity_id
_entity_poly.type
_entity_poly.pdbx_seq_one_letter_code
_entity_poly.pdbx_strand_id
1 'polypeptide(L)'
;GTLNVNLVSAKRLPKLDIFSESDPYCILLIEDHNPRDGVVPTVLASTEVRTNDANPIWNSKHSLPLRCTAAASLTAAVMDRDEAGSDELIGAVKIPVCDL
;
A
#
# COMPACT_ATOMS: atom_id res chain seq x y z
N GLY A 1 1.98 -5.83 19.14
CA GLY A 1 0.56 -5.42 19.21
C GLY A 1 -0.09 -5.69 17.87
N THR A 2 -1.35 -5.29 17.71
CA THR A 2 -2.06 -5.39 16.42
C THR A 2 -2.49 -4.00 16.00
N LEU A 3 -2.15 -3.60 14.77
CA LEU A 3 -2.64 -2.37 14.15
C LEU A 3 -3.82 -2.71 13.23
N ASN A 4 -4.96 -2.08 13.46
CA ASN A 4 -6.13 -2.24 12.60
C ASN A 4 -6.13 -1.12 11.56
N VAL A 5 -6.06 -1.49 10.28
CA VAL A 5 -6.05 -0.58 9.15
C VAL A 5 -7.29 -0.81 8.31
N ASN A 6 -7.98 0.28 7.95
CA ASN A 6 -9.12 0.23 7.03
C ASN A 6 -8.78 1.03 5.77
N LEU A 7 -8.54 0.33 4.67
CA LEU A 7 -8.33 0.92 3.36
C LEU A 7 -9.68 1.16 2.70
N VAL A 8 -10.16 2.41 2.83
CA VAL A 8 -11.51 2.79 2.37
C VAL A 8 -11.55 3.05 0.87
N SER A 9 -10.80 4.05 0.40
CA SER A 9 -10.85 4.51 -0.99
C SER A 9 -9.65 5.38 -1.36
N ALA A 10 -9.37 5.49 -2.65
CA ALA A 10 -8.57 6.59 -3.22
C ALA A 10 -9.43 7.42 -4.17
N LYS A 11 -8.98 8.64 -4.50
CA LYS A 11 -9.72 9.57 -5.36
C LYS A 11 -8.78 10.32 -6.27
N ARG A 12 -9.22 10.56 -7.50
CA ARG A 12 -8.48 11.34 -8.51
C ARG A 12 -7.07 10.81 -8.74
N LEU A 13 -6.94 9.50 -8.89
CA LEU A 13 -5.66 8.89 -9.24
C LEU A 13 -5.22 9.39 -10.64
N PRO A 14 -3.93 9.70 -10.83
CA PRO A 14 -3.40 10.03 -12.14
C PRO A 14 -3.51 8.82 -13.07
N LYS A 15 -3.75 9.08 -14.35
CA LYS A 15 -3.58 8.06 -15.39
C LYS A 15 -2.12 7.81 -15.61
N LEU A 16 -1.72 6.54 -15.55
CA LEU A 16 -0.42 6.10 -16.02
C LEU A 16 -0.51 5.54 -17.45
N ASP A 17 -1.66 4.97 -17.83
CA ASP A 17 -1.93 4.50 -19.19
C ASP A 17 -2.42 5.58 -20.16
N ILE A 18 -2.00 5.46 -21.43
CA ILE A 18 -2.41 6.37 -22.53
C ILE A 18 -3.82 6.03 -23.03
N PHE A 19 -4.22 4.75 -22.97
CA PHE A 19 -5.44 4.24 -23.62
C PHE A 19 -6.54 3.80 -22.63
N SER A 20 -6.25 3.70 -21.34
CA SER A 20 -7.16 3.27 -20.26
C SER A 20 -7.03 4.19 -19.03
N GLU A 21 -7.97 4.11 -18.11
CA GLU A 21 -7.73 4.49 -16.72
C GLU A 21 -6.85 3.43 -16.06
N SER A 22 -6.18 3.79 -14.96
CA SER A 22 -5.42 2.84 -14.15
C SER A 22 -6.33 1.75 -13.53
N ASP A 23 -5.69 0.62 -13.22
CA ASP A 23 -6.21 -0.54 -12.51
C ASP A 23 -5.67 -0.58 -11.05
N PRO A 24 -6.09 0.35 -10.17
CA PRO A 24 -5.43 0.52 -8.87
C PRO A 24 -5.71 -0.58 -7.85
N TYR A 25 -4.68 -0.89 -7.07
CA TYR A 25 -4.78 -1.60 -5.79
C TYR A 25 -3.83 -0.97 -4.77
N CYS A 26 -4.13 -1.12 -3.49
CA CYS A 26 -3.28 -0.60 -2.42
C CYS A 26 -2.56 -1.75 -1.71
N ILE A 27 -1.26 -1.61 -1.48
CA ILE A 27 -0.45 -2.49 -0.63
C ILE A 27 -0.13 -1.80 0.69
N LEU A 28 -0.11 -2.57 1.77
CA LEU A 28 0.39 -2.18 3.07
C LEU A 28 1.72 -2.89 3.29
N LEU A 29 2.79 -2.11 3.43
CA LEU A 29 4.13 -2.61 3.67
C LEU A 29 4.68 -2.04 4.97
N ILE A 30 5.48 -2.83 5.68
CA ILE A 30 6.26 -2.36 6.81
C ILE A 30 7.73 -2.36 6.48
N GLU A 31 8.39 -1.27 6.81
CA GLU A 31 9.84 -1.18 6.84
C GLU A 31 10.25 -1.25 8.32
N ASP A 32 10.83 -2.38 8.72
CA ASP A 32 11.41 -2.55 10.06
C ASP A 32 12.91 -2.84 9.92
N HIS A 33 13.67 -2.41 10.93
CA HIS A 33 15.11 -2.59 10.94
C HIS A 33 15.46 -3.99 11.46
N ASN A 34 15.81 -4.89 10.55
CA ASN A 34 16.40 -6.18 10.89
C ASN A 34 17.90 -5.99 11.19
N PRO A 35 18.40 -6.37 12.38
CA PRO A 35 19.81 -6.27 12.71
C PRO A 35 20.78 -6.98 11.76
N ARG A 36 20.31 -7.99 11.00
CA ARG A 36 21.12 -8.74 10.02
C ARG A 36 21.04 -8.15 8.61
N ASP A 37 19.85 -7.75 8.18
CA ASP A 37 19.56 -7.46 6.78
C ASP A 37 19.29 -5.96 6.52
N GLY A 38 19.37 -5.13 7.55
CA GLY A 38 19.03 -3.71 7.48
C GLY A 38 17.52 -3.49 7.39
N VAL A 39 17.10 -2.42 6.74
CA VAL A 39 15.67 -2.10 6.55
C VAL A 39 15.12 -2.95 5.40
N VAL A 40 14.21 -3.86 5.69
CA VAL A 40 13.59 -4.73 4.68
C VAL A 40 12.10 -4.41 4.56
N PRO A 41 11.63 -3.87 3.41
CA PRO A 41 10.21 -3.67 3.19
C PRO A 41 9.50 -5.02 3.04
N THR A 42 8.50 -5.25 3.89
CA THR A 42 7.70 -6.48 3.91
C THR A 42 6.24 -6.13 3.63
N VAL A 43 5.66 -6.70 2.57
CA VAL A 43 4.23 -6.55 2.27
C VAL A 43 3.44 -7.37 3.29
N LEU A 44 2.53 -6.71 4.00
CA LEU A 44 1.69 -7.32 5.03
C LEU A 44 0.27 -7.61 4.53
N ALA A 45 -0.23 -6.79 3.61
CA ALA A 45 -1.56 -6.95 3.03
C ALA A 45 -1.69 -6.19 1.70
N SER A 46 -2.70 -6.53 0.91
CA SER A 46 -3.12 -5.77 -0.26
C SER A 46 -4.65 -5.77 -0.39
N THR A 47 -5.18 -4.81 -1.14
CA THR A 47 -6.58 -4.82 -1.58
C THR A 47 -6.75 -5.64 -2.85
N GLU A 48 -8.00 -5.84 -3.26
CA GLU A 48 -8.34 -6.21 -4.63
C GLU A 48 -7.95 -5.10 -5.62
N VAL A 49 -7.70 -5.50 -6.87
CA VAL A 49 -7.51 -4.61 -8.02
C VAL A 49 -8.87 -4.09 -8.47
N ARG A 50 -8.96 -2.78 -8.72
CA ARG A 50 -10.13 -2.14 -9.33
C ARG A 50 -9.79 -1.77 -10.75
N THR A 51 -10.42 -2.43 -11.73
CA THR A 51 -10.13 -2.21 -13.15
C THR A 51 -10.70 -0.86 -13.64
N ASN A 52 -9.87 -0.07 -14.32
CA ASN A 52 -10.19 1.15 -15.02
C ASN A 52 -10.99 2.15 -14.15
N ASP A 53 -10.48 2.41 -12.93
CA ASP A 53 -11.16 3.21 -11.92
C ASP A 53 -10.21 4.17 -11.19
N ALA A 54 -10.26 5.47 -11.54
CA ALA A 54 -9.47 6.51 -10.88
C ALA A 54 -9.97 6.91 -9.47
N ASN A 55 -11.08 6.33 -8.99
CA ASN A 55 -11.67 6.63 -7.68
C ASN A 55 -12.07 5.34 -6.94
N PRO A 56 -11.12 4.41 -6.75
CA PRO A 56 -11.43 3.09 -6.24
C PRO A 56 -11.96 3.13 -4.82
N ILE A 57 -12.99 2.33 -4.55
CA ILE A 57 -13.49 2.04 -3.21
C ILE A 57 -13.19 0.57 -2.89
N TRP A 58 -12.36 0.32 -1.88
CA TRP A 58 -11.99 -1.03 -1.46
C TRP A 58 -12.75 -1.49 -0.21
N ASN A 59 -12.96 -0.60 0.77
CA ASN A 59 -13.53 -0.94 2.08
C ASN A 59 -12.88 -2.17 2.74
N SER A 60 -11.57 -2.31 2.57
CA SER A 60 -10.81 -3.48 3.02
C SER A 60 -10.25 -3.28 4.41
N LYS A 61 -10.57 -4.20 5.33
CA LYS A 61 -10.12 -4.15 6.73
C LYS A 61 -9.01 -5.17 6.95
N HIS A 62 -7.94 -4.72 7.58
CA HIS A 62 -6.76 -5.53 7.88
C HIS A 62 -6.35 -5.40 9.34
N SER A 63 -5.95 -6.51 9.94
CA SER A 63 -5.36 -6.55 11.28
C SER A 63 -3.90 -7.00 11.14
N LEU A 64 -2.98 -6.06 11.27
CA LEU A 64 -1.56 -6.27 11.01
C LEU A 64 -0.82 -6.56 12.32
N PRO A 65 -0.09 -7.68 12.44
CA PRO A 65 0.76 -7.94 13.59
C PRO A 65 2.00 -7.05 13.53
N LEU A 66 2.09 -6.04 14.41
CA LEU A 66 3.20 -5.10 14.42
C LEU A 66 4.01 -5.18 15.70
N ARG A 67 5.34 -5.16 15.52
CA ARG A 67 6.30 -4.84 16.58
C ARG A 67 6.53 -3.34 16.52
N CYS A 68 6.12 -2.61 17.55
CA CYS A 68 6.33 -1.17 17.60
C CYS A 68 7.80 -0.94 17.98
N THR A 69 8.66 -0.79 16.97
CA THR A 69 10.03 -0.31 17.13
C THR A 69 10.06 1.16 16.74
N ALA A 70 10.94 1.96 17.36
CA ALA A 70 11.06 3.39 17.03
C ALA A 70 11.45 3.66 15.57
N ALA A 71 11.94 2.65 14.86
CA ALA A 71 12.34 2.73 13.46
C ALA A 71 11.28 2.16 12.49
N ALA A 72 10.20 1.57 13.00
CA ALA A 72 9.18 0.94 12.16
C ALA A 72 8.26 1.98 11.51
N SER A 73 8.01 1.81 10.22
CA SER A 73 7.08 2.64 9.46
C SER A 73 6.16 1.80 8.61
N LEU A 74 4.86 2.11 8.65
CA LEU A 74 3.85 1.54 7.76
C LEU A 74 3.75 2.43 6.53
N THR A 75 3.85 1.85 5.35
CA THR A 75 3.60 2.55 4.09
C THR A 75 2.37 1.95 3.41
N ALA A 76 1.45 2.82 3.02
CA ALA A 76 0.37 2.48 2.11
C ALA A 76 0.76 2.98 0.71
N ALA A 77 0.95 2.06 -0.24
CA ALA A 77 1.30 2.38 -1.61
C ALA A 77 0.17 1.94 -2.55
N VAL A 78 -0.33 2.88 -3.36
CA VAL A 78 -1.28 2.61 -4.43
C VAL A 78 -0.47 2.32 -5.69
N MET A 79 -0.74 1.15 -6.26
CA MET A 79 -0.06 0.59 -7.43
C MET A 79 -1.07 0.44 -8.55
N ASP A 80 -0.61 0.56 -9.78
CA ASP A 80 -1.36 0.29 -11.01
C ASP A 80 -1.04 -1.14 -11.49
N ARG A 81 -2.07 -1.95 -11.72
CA ARG A 81 -1.90 -3.32 -12.22
C ARG A 81 -1.66 -3.27 -13.73
N ASP A 82 -0.55 -3.83 -14.18
CA ASP A 82 -0.28 -4.01 -15.61
C ASP A 82 -0.20 -5.50 -15.93
N GLU A 83 -1.06 -5.99 -16.85
CA GLU A 83 -1.06 -7.41 -17.25
C GLU A 83 0.12 -7.78 -18.16
N ALA A 84 0.64 -6.81 -18.93
CA ALA A 84 1.70 -7.03 -19.91
C ALA A 84 3.08 -6.58 -19.39
N GLY A 85 3.10 -5.78 -18.32
CA GLY A 85 4.29 -5.17 -17.74
C GLY A 85 4.51 -5.50 -16.27
N SER A 86 5.27 -4.62 -15.61
CA SER A 86 5.38 -4.61 -14.15
C SER A 86 4.43 -3.58 -13.58
N ASP A 87 3.84 -3.87 -12.43
CA ASP A 87 2.97 -2.91 -11.74
C ASP A 87 3.71 -1.59 -11.47
N GLU A 88 3.04 -0.47 -11.72
CA GLU A 88 3.62 0.87 -11.58
C GLU A 88 3.14 1.54 -10.29
N LEU A 89 4.02 2.31 -9.62
CA LEU A 89 3.64 3.05 -8.42
C LEU A 89 2.87 4.32 -8.81
N ILE A 90 1.61 4.42 -8.38
CA ILE A 90 0.82 5.65 -8.52
C ILE A 90 1.19 6.66 -7.42
N GLY A 91 1.31 6.19 -6.17
CA GLY A 91 1.67 7.05 -5.05
C GLY A 91 1.72 6.29 -3.74
N ALA A 92 2.44 6.83 -2.76
CA ALA A 92 2.58 6.22 -1.45
C ALA A 92 2.57 7.25 -0.32
N VAL A 93 2.08 6.82 0.84
CA VAL A 93 2.19 7.56 2.10
C VAL A 93 2.85 6.67 3.14
N LYS A 94 3.85 7.24 3.82
CA LYS A 94 4.63 6.58 4.88
C LYS A 94 4.26 7.18 6.23
N ILE A 95 3.94 6.32 7.19
CA ILE A 95 3.45 6.68 8.52
C ILE A 95 4.36 5.99 9.55
N PRO A 96 5.09 6.75 10.39
CA PRO A 96 5.85 6.16 11.50
C PRO A 96 4.90 5.44 12.46
N VAL A 97 5.20 4.19 12.82
CA VAL A 97 4.32 3.39 13.68
C VAL A 97 4.29 3.93 15.12
N CYS A 98 5.35 4.60 15.55
CA CYS A 98 5.44 5.28 16.84
C CYS A 98 4.48 6.48 16.98
N ASP A 99 3.95 7.01 15.87
CA ASP A 99 3.02 8.13 15.87
C ASP A 99 1.54 7.67 15.95
N LEU A 100 1.30 6.35 16.04
CA LEU A 100 -0.02 5.69 16.05
C LEU A 100 -0.35 5.04 17.40
#